data_AF-A0A534U0Q1-F1
#
_entry.id   AF-A0A534U0Q1-F1
#
_cell.length_a   1.000
_cell.length_b   1.000
_cell.length_c   1.000
_cell.angle_alpha   90.00
_cell.angle_beta   90.00
_cell.angle_gamma   90.00
#
_symmetry.space_group_name_H-M   'P 1'
#
loop_
_entity.id
_entity.type
_entity.pdbx_description
1 polymer ?
#
loop_
_entity_poly.entity_id
_entity_poly.type
_entity_poly.pdbx_seq_one_letter_code
_entity_poly.pdbx_strand_id
1 'polypeptide(L)'
;MRHLDDHSNVNLPLNDLLFLAGDSMPNRCVGGSTPGAPCGSICGSSGTCPGGTCTNDTGRCTDTGAVCCGDGDCGAGTCETGACVGGANIGKGCITDADCPGSTCKTFIQVCPVCNPGTNTCNGGPNNGLACTPQSLNPNGDYPTSHECPPPSSLAIGSLGIAFLLDTGTLTNTAIDVPGGPGVGQANVFCGYCKNGTTNQFARKCGGVSSGSDCTCTVGTACTPSCAPGPGTTTGACLPVTCNPANGNTDCTAAIGHQQCGQRTSGAFTNTAVARTIVETGASATGVTVGGAPVASTLVSIFCIPPSYNLLVDSAGDLPGPGAVALFGNAQLLP
;
A
#
# COMPACT_ATOMS: atom_id res chain seq x y z
N MET A 1 40.41 11.20 -13.40
CA MET A 1 39.47 10.24 -12.77
C MET A 1 38.31 11.03 -12.21
N ARG A 2 37.22 11.20 -12.97
CA ARG A 2 35.94 11.70 -12.44
C ARG A 2 35.20 10.49 -11.92
N HIS A 3 34.99 10.42 -10.61
CA HIS A 3 33.96 9.57 -10.02
C HIS A 3 32.63 10.12 -10.54
N LEU A 4 31.95 9.36 -11.40
CA LEU A 4 30.55 9.59 -11.71
C LEU A 4 29.80 8.76 -10.67
N ASP A 5 29.34 9.41 -9.59
CA ASP A 5 28.34 8.82 -8.71
C ASP A 5 27.03 8.78 -9.52
N ASP A 6 26.74 7.62 -10.12
CA ASP A 6 25.61 7.39 -11.05
C ASP A 6 24.30 7.17 -10.28
N HIS A 7 23.85 8.19 -9.56
CA HIS A 7 22.53 8.22 -8.94
C HIS A 7 21.50 8.68 -9.99
N SER A 8 20.67 7.74 -10.44
CA SER A 8 19.54 8.02 -11.34
C SER A 8 18.27 8.26 -10.53
N ASN A 9 17.62 9.40 -10.79
CA ASN A 9 16.35 9.79 -10.18
C ASN A 9 15.21 9.65 -11.21
N VAL A 10 14.18 8.86 -10.88
CA VAL A 10 13.00 8.66 -11.75
C VAL A 10 11.74 9.10 -11.01
N ASN A 11 10.99 10.02 -11.62
CA ASN A 11 9.68 10.45 -11.11
C ASN A 11 8.58 9.63 -11.78
N LEU A 12 7.89 8.78 -11.02
CA LEU A 12 6.75 8.00 -11.50
C LEU A 12 5.49 8.44 -10.76
N PRO A 13 4.59 9.20 -11.40
CA PRO A 13 3.25 9.41 -10.87
C PRO A 13 2.45 8.11 -11.06
N LEU A 14 2.22 7.38 -9.97
CA LEU A 14 1.25 6.29 -9.97
C LEU A 14 -0.07 6.84 -9.45
N ASN A 15 -1.09 6.79 -10.30
CA ASN A 15 -2.47 7.01 -9.91
C ASN A 15 -3.09 5.64 -9.70
N ASP A 16 -3.07 5.18 -8.46
CA ASP A 16 -3.70 3.90 -8.11
C ASP A 16 -5.12 4.13 -7.62
N LEU A 17 -6.05 3.37 -8.18
CA LEU A 17 -7.37 3.24 -7.60
C LEU A 17 -7.24 2.41 -6.33
N LEU A 18 -7.67 2.98 -5.22
CA LEU A 18 -7.67 2.31 -3.94
C LEU A 18 -8.99 1.54 -3.79
N PHE A 19 -8.87 0.27 -3.42
CA PHE A 19 -10.01 -0.59 -3.16
C PHE A 19 -10.01 -1.00 -1.69
N LEU A 20 -11.17 -0.94 -1.05
CA LEU A 20 -11.39 -1.63 0.22
C LEU A 20 -12.11 -2.93 -0.08
N ALA A 21 -11.32 -3.93 -0.47
CA ALA A 21 -11.81 -5.27 -0.74
C ALA A 21 -11.29 -6.23 0.34
N GLY A 22 -12.17 -7.13 0.77
CA GLY A 22 -11.75 -8.32 1.49
C GLY A 22 -11.11 -9.32 0.53
N ASP A 23 -11.11 -10.60 0.90
CA ASP A 23 -10.66 -11.63 -0.01
C ASP A 23 -11.61 -11.76 -1.21
N SER A 24 -11.09 -11.53 -2.42
CA SER A 24 -11.85 -11.67 -3.65
C SER A 24 -11.92 -13.12 -4.13
N MET A 25 -11.08 -14.01 -3.58
CA MET A 25 -10.93 -15.40 -3.99
C MET A 25 -10.80 -16.33 -2.77
N PRO A 26 -11.88 -16.54 -1.98
CA PRO A 26 -11.88 -17.33 -0.74
C PRO A 26 -11.45 -18.79 -0.90
N ASN A 27 -11.53 -19.33 -2.12
CA ASN A 27 -10.76 -20.50 -2.49
C ASN A 27 -10.24 -20.33 -3.91
N ARG A 28 -9.00 -20.74 -4.14
CA ARG A 28 -8.39 -20.63 -5.46
C ARG A 28 -7.57 -21.85 -5.83
N CYS A 29 -7.50 -22.11 -7.12
CA CYS A 29 -6.50 -23.03 -7.65
C CYS A 29 -5.09 -22.42 -7.52
N VAL A 30 -4.17 -23.17 -6.92
CA VAL A 30 -2.74 -22.86 -6.92
C VAL A 30 -2.05 -23.84 -7.87
N GLY A 31 -1.27 -23.29 -8.81
CA GLY A 31 -0.70 -24.06 -9.91
C GLY A 31 -1.74 -24.57 -10.93
N GLY A 32 -1.31 -25.47 -11.81
CA GLY A 32 -2.15 -26.01 -12.87
C GLY A 32 -2.43 -25.03 -14.02
N SER A 33 -3.44 -25.35 -14.84
CA SER A 33 -3.79 -24.55 -16.03
C SER A 33 -4.66 -23.33 -15.73
N THR A 34 -5.24 -23.25 -14.53
CA THR A 34 -6.14 -22.16 -14.11
C THR A 34 -5.80 -21.59 -12.72
N PRO A 35 -4.57 -21.08 -12.46
CA PRO A 35 -4.23 -20.50 -11.16
C PRO A 35 -5.11 -19.30 -10.83
N GLY A 36 -5.62 -19.20 -9.60
CA GLY A 36 -6.55 -18.13 -9.18
C GLY A 36 -8.02 -18.43 -9.46
N ALA A 37 -8.36 -19.40 -10.31
CA ALA A 37 -9.76 -19.74 -10.55
C ALA A 37 -10.42 -20.27 -9.26
N PRO A 38 -11.69 -19.91 -9.00
CA PRO A 38 -12.40 -20.40 -7.84
C PRO A 38 -12.55 -21.92 -7.91
N CYS A 39 -12.38 -22.58 -6.77
CA CYS A 39 -12.46 -24.04 -6.67
C CYS A 39 -13.23 -24.45 -5.43
N GLY A 40 -13.97 -25.56 -5.54
CA GLY A 40 -14.71 -26.12 -4.41
C GLY A 40 -15.80 -25.21 -3.84
N SER A 41 -16.27 -25.53 -2.64
CA SER A 41 -17.17 -24.71 -1.82
C SER A 41 -16.35 -23.78 -0.91
N ILE A 42 -16.95 -22.67 -0.45
CA ILE A 42 -16.35 -21.54 0.32
C ILE A 42 -15.50 -21.92 1.57
N CYS A 43 -15.41 -23.22 1.91
CA CYS A 43 -14.69 -23.78 3.06
C CYS A 43 -13.92 -25.09 2.77
N GLY A 44 -13.82 -25.51 1.51
CA GLY A 44 -13.27 -26.81 1.15
C GLY A 44 -12.06 -26.71 0.25
N SER A 45 -10.98 -27.42 0.59
CA SER A 45 -9.91 -27.77 -0.35
C SER A 45 -10.36 -28.81 -1.39
N SER A 46 -11.64 -29.23 -1.34
CA SER A 46 -12.26 -30.19 -2.24
C SER A 46 -12.84 -29.47 -3.47
N GLY A 47 -11.95 -29.06 -4.36
CA GLY A 47 -12.29 -28.49 -5.66
C GLY A 47 -11.36 -29.03 -6.73
N THR A 48 -11.87 -29.24 -7.94
CA THR A 48 -11.05 -29.69 -9.07
C THR A 48 -10.25 -28.52 -9.63
N CYS A 49 -8.93 -28.57 -9.46
CA CYS A 49 -7.99 -27.70 -10.14
C CYS A 49 -7.21 -28.54 -11.16
N PRO A 50 -7.40 -28.36 -12.47
CA PRO A 50 -6.70 -29.15 -13.48
C PRO A 50 -5.17 -28.96 -13.37
N GLY A 51 -4.49 -29.99 -12.89
CA GLY A 51 -3.04 -29.98 -12.65
C GLY A 51 -2.57 -29.09 -11.49
N GLY A 52 -3.48 -28.69 -10.60
CA GLY A 52 -3.19 -27.81 -9.45
C GLY A 52 -3.88 -28.27 -8.16
N THR A 53 -3.79 -27.46 -7.11
CA THR A 53 -4.39 -27.74 -5.80
C THR A 53 -5.39 -26.65 -5.43
N CYS A 54 -6.57 -27.05 -4.97
CA CYS A 54 -7.55 -26.10 -4.44
C CYS A 54 -7.14 -25.68 -3.03
N THR A 55 -6.82 -24.40 -2.86
CA THR A 55 -6.40 -23.81 -1.59
C THR A 55 -7.55 -23.03 -0.99
N ASN A 56 -7.80 -23.24 0.31
CA ASN A 56 -8.73 -22.40 1.07
C ASN A 56 -7.98 -21.18 1.60
N ASP A 57 -8.51 -20.01 1.26
CA ASP A 57 -8.00 -18.70 1.65
C ASP A 57 -8.91 -18.02 2.70
N THR A 58 -9.97 -18.71 3.13
CA THR A 58 -10.86 -18.22 4.19
C THR A 58 -10.18 -18.16 5.55
N GLY A 59 -9.52 -19.23 6.00
CA GLY A 59 -8.82 -19.18 7.28
C GLY A 59 -8.14 -20.46 7.76
N ARG A 60 -7.37 -20.32 8.84
CA ARG A 60 -6.76 -21.42 9.61
C ARG A 60 -7.06 -21.28 11.10
N CYS A 61 -7.23 -22.42 11.76
CA CYS A 61 -7.44 -22.45 13.20
C CYS A 61 -6.15 -22.09 13.97
N THR A 62 -6.26 -21.25 14.99
CA THR A 62 -5.11 -20.83 15.82
C THR A 62 -4.51 -21.96 16.65
N ASP A 63 -5.26 -23.03 16.92
CA ASP A 63 -4.81 -24.15 17.75
C ASP A 63 -4.15 -25.28 16.94
N THR A 64 -4.78 -25.67 15.84
CA THR A 64 -4.46 -26.87 15.04
C THR A 64 -3.88 -26.54 13.66
N GLY A 65 -4.10 -25.34 13.14
CA GLY A 65 -3.79 -25.00 11.75
C GLY A 65 -4.70 -25.69 10.74
N ALA A 66 -5.80 -26.30 11.18
CA ALA A 66 -6.80 -26.84 10.26
C ALA A 66 -7.47 -25.72 9.45
N VAL A 67 -7.93 -26.05 8.24
CA VAL A 67 -8.77 -25.15 7.43
C VAL A 67 -10.07 -24.87 8.18
N CYS A 68 -10.50 -23.62 8.17
CA CYS A 68 -11.73 -23.20 8.84
C CYS A 68 -12.44 -22.08 8.08
N CYS A 69 -13.72 -21.90 8.39
CA CYS A 69 -14.58 -20.83 7.91
C CYS A 69 -15.23 -20.01 9.03
N GLY A 70 -15.11 -20.49 10.26
CA GLY A 70 -15.47 -19.76 11.45
C GLY A 70 -14.98 -20.51 12.68
N ASP A 71 -15.12 -19.87 13.84
CA ASP A 71 -14.58 -20.39 15.10
C ASP A 71 -15.11 -21.79 15.46
N GLY A 72 -16.32 -22.14 14.99
CA GLY A 72 -16.92 -23.45 15.21
C GLY A 72 -16.12 -24.62 14.62
N ASP A 73 -15.28 -24.36 13.62
CA ASP A 73 -14.40 -25.38 13.01
C ASP A 73 -13.13 -25.63 13.84
N CYS A 74 -12.84 -24.75 14.81
CA CYS A 74 -11.54 -24.64 15.44
C CYS A 74 -11.44 -25.17 16.86
N GLY A 75 -12.37 -26.01 17.32
CA GLY A 75 -12.25 -26.66 18.62
C GLY A 75 -12.07 -25.65 19.77
N ALA A 76 -10.84 -25.51 20.27
CA ALA A 76 -10.49 -24.55 21.33
C ALA A 76 -9.88 -23.23 20.82
N GLY A 77 -9.54 -23.16 19.53
CA GLY A 77 -9.03 -21.97 18.86
C GLY A 77 -10.10 -21.15 18.14
N THR A 78 -9.63 -20.16 17.40
CA THR A 78 -10.40 -19.24 16.55
C THR A 78 -9.98 -19.41 15.11
N CYS A 79 -10.87 -19.03 14.17
CA CYS A 79 -10.58 -19.09 12.74
C CYS A 79 -10.04 -17.75 12.24
N GLU A 80 -8.77 -17.73 11.82
CA GLU A 80 -8.10 -16.50 11.41
C GLU A 80 -7.75 -16.49 9.93
N THR A 81 -7.73 -15.30 9.33
CA THR A 81 -7.58 -15.05 7.88
C THR A 81 -6.12 -15.05 7.40
N GLY A 82 -5.22 -15.64 8.17
CA GLY A 82 -3.81 -15.81 7.82
C GLY A 82 -3.21 -17.04 8.47
N ALA A 83 -1.98 -17.38 8.10
CA ALA A 83 -1.18 -18.36 8.82
C ALA A 83 0.29 -17.97 8.94
N CYS A 84 0.91 -18.44 10.03
CA CYS A 84 2.34 -18.24 10.24
C CYS A 84 3.16 -19.02 9.22
N VAL A 85 4.14 -18.37 8.59
CA VAL A 85 5.01 -19.00 7.58
C VAL A 85 6.16 -19.82 8.18
N GLY A 86 6.33 -19.77 9.49
CA GLY A 86 7.46 -20.34 10.21
C GLY A 86 7.28 -20.32 11.72
N GLY A 87 8.31 -20.78 12.44
CA GLY A 87 8.33 -20.82 13.90
C GLY A 87 7.44 -21.91 14.52
N ALA A 88 7.21 -21.81 15.83
CA ALA A 88 6.43 -22.81 16.58
C ALA A 88 4.95 -22.87 16.18
N ASN A 89 4.44 -21.79 15.57
CA ASN A 89 3.07 -21.66 15.10
C ASN A 89 2.92 -21.86 13.59
N ILE A 90 3.92 -22.41 12.89
CA ILE A 90 3.86 -22.61 11.43
C ILE A 90 2.54 -23.29 11.01
N GLY A 91 1.86 -22.68 10.04
CA GLY A 91 0.58 -23.17 9.50
C GLY A 91 -0.65 -22.90 10.38
N LYS A 92 -0.49 -22.38 11.60
CA LYS A 92 -1.61 -21.99 12.47
C LYS A 92 -2.15 -20.61 12.13
N GLY A 93 -3.42 -20.40 12.44
CA GLY A 93 -4.14 -19.13 12.27
C GLY A 93 -3.41 -17.94 12.89
N CYS A 94 -3.38 -16.82 12.19
CA CYS A 94 -2.86 -15.55 12.69
C CYS A 94 -3.59 -14.35 12.07
N ILE A 95 -3.60 -13.23 12.79
CA ILE A 95 -4.03 -11.92 12.27
C ILE A 95 -2.81 -11.01 12.09
N THR A 96 -1.81 -11.14 12.95
CA THR A 96 -0.63 -10.28 12.99
C THR A 96 0.65 -11.09 13.21
N ASP A 97 1.81 -10.49 12.96
CA ASP A 97 3.11 -11.12 13.23
C ASP A 97 3.31 -11.48 14.71
N ALA A 98 2.59 -10.81 15.63
CA ALA A 98 2.64 -11.14 17.05
C ALA A 98 2.13 -12.55 17.36
N ASP A 99 1.23 -13.08 16.52
CA ASP A 99 0.70 -14.44 16.62
C ASP A 99 1.71 -15.49 16.13
N CYS A 100 2.80 -15.06 15.51
CA CYS A 100 3.82 -15.89 14.88
C CYS A 100 5.21 -15.69 15.50
N PRO A 101 5.46 -16.15 16.74
CA PRO A 101 6.75 -15.95 17.40
C PRO A 101 7.94 -16.47 16.57
N GLY A 102 8.82 -15.57 16.17
CA GLY A 102 10.01 -15.88 15.35
C GLY A 102 9.71 -16.06 13.85
N SER A 103 8.56 -15.58 13.37
CA SER A 103 8.13 -15.62 11.97
C SER A 103 7.18 -14.45 11.67
N THR A 104 6.67 -14.37 10.45
CA THR A 104 5.60 -13.46 10.04
C THR A 104 4.28 -14.19 9.84
N CYS A 105 3.19 -13.43 9.96
CA CYS A 105 1.84 -13.83 9.59
C CYS A 105 1.59 -13.52 8.12
N LYS A 106 1.29 -14.54 7.33
CA LYS A 106 0.88 -14.37 5.94
C LYS A 106 -0.64 -14.41 5.85
N THR A 107 -1.24 -13.29 5.46
CA THR A 107 -2.69 -13.23 5.23
C THR A 107 -3.05 -13.98 3.96
N PHE A 108 -4.23 -14.59 3.96
CA PHE A 108 -4.74 -15.33 2.80
C PHE A 108 -5.49 -14.44 1.81
N ILE A 109 -5.72 -13.19 2.18
CA ILE A 109 -6.50 -12.20 1.42
C ILE A 109 -5.86 -12.01 0.05
N GLN A 110 -6.56 -12.46 -1.00
CA GLN A 110 -6.18 -12.19 -2.37
C GLN A 110 -7.09 -11.07 -2.90
N VAL A 111 -6.59 -9.84 -2.77
CA VAL A 111 -7.38 -8.62 -3.03
C VAL A 111 -7.78 -8.52 -4.51
N CYS A 112 -6.92 -8.95 -5.43
CA CYS A 112 -7.23 -8.92 -6.86
C CYS A 112 -7.10 -10.30 -7.53
N PRO A 113 -7.90 -10.56 -8.59
CA PRO A 113 -7.77 -11.75 -9.41
C PRO A 113 -6.38 -11.94 -10.03
N VAL A 114 -6.02 -13.20 -10.31
CA VAL A 114 -4.71 -13.57 -10.87
C VAL A 114 -4.70 -13.41 -12.38
N CYS A 115 -3.67 -12.79 -12.93
CA CYS A 115 -3.37 -12.86 -14.35
C CYS A 115 -2.58 -14.14 -14.66
N ASN A 116 -3.16 -15.04 -15.45
CA ASN A 116 -2.54 -16.34 -15.74
C ASN A 116 -1.41 -16.21 -16.76
N PRO A 117 -0.15 -16.58 -16.42
CA PRO A 117 0.97 -16.49 -17.36
C PRO A 117 0.89 -17.47 -18.54
N GLY A 118 0.12 -18.55 -18.42
CA GLY A 118 -0.08 -19.51 -19.51
C GLY A 118 -1.10 -19.07 -20.55
N THR A 119 -2.11 -18.29 -20.14
CA THR A 119 -3.22 -17.88 -21.03
C THR A 119 -3.28 -16.37 -21.30
N ASN A 120 -2.54 -15.55 -20.55
CA ASN A 120 -2.60 -14.10 -20.57
C ASN A 120 -4.02 -13.56 -20.35
N THR A 121 -4.77 -14.21 -19.45
CA THR A 121 -6.14 -13.82 -19.08
C THR A 121 -6.35 -13.78 -17.57
N CYS A 122 -7.23 -12.90 -17.11
CA CYS A 122 -7.62 -12.84 -15.71
C CYS A 122 -8.44 -14.08 -15.31
N ASN A 123 -8.06 -14.69 -14.19
CA ASN A 123 -8.80 -15.79 -13.57
C ASN A 123 -9.52 -15.24 -12.33
N GLY A 124 -10.78 -14.84 -12.50
CA GLY A 124 -11.64 -14.26 -11.45
C GLY A 124 -11.98 -12.79 -11.63
N GLY A 125 -12.89 -12.31 -10.77
CA GLY A 125 -13.35 -10.92 -10.71
C GLY A 125 -14.11 -10.42 -11.96
N PRO A 126 -14.35 -9.09 -12.05
CA PRO A 126 -15.11 -8.49 -13.15
C PRO A 126 -14.48 -8.69 -14.53
N ASN A 127 -13.15 -8.82 -14.58
CA ASN A 127 -12.39 -8.99 -15.82
C ASN A 127 -12.11 -10.46 -16.16
N ASN A 128 -12.81 -11.42 -15.54
CA ASN A 128 -12.58 -12.84 -15.77
C ASN A 128 -12.63 -13.20 -17.28
N GLY A 129 -11.56 -13.84 -17.77
CA GLY A 129 -11.38 -14.23 -19.17
C GLY A 129 -10.92 -13.10 -20.10
N LEU A 130 -10.82 -11.86 -19.62
CA LEU A 130 -10.24 -10.75 -20.40
C LEU A 130 -8.72 -10.82 -20.38
N ALA A 131 -8.10 -10.22 -21.40
CA ALA A 131 -6.66 -10.19 -21.56
C ALA A 131 -5.98 -9.41 -20.42
N CYS A 132 -4.80 -9.88 -20.00
CA CYS A 132 -3.95 -9.24 -19.00
C CYS A 132 -2.49 -9.54 -19.27
N THR A 133 -1.59 -8.75 -18.68
CA THR A 133 -0.15 -8.93 -18.73
C THR A 133 0.32 -9.45 -17.38
N PRO A 134 0.83 -10.68 -17.30
CA PRO A 134 1.36 -11.20 -16.04
C PRO A 134 2.55 -10.36 -15.61
N GLN A 135 2.45 -9.71 -14.45
CA GLN A 135 3.62 -9.12 -13.82
C GLN A 135 4.39 -10.23 -13.07
N SER A 136 5.70 -10.09 -12.90
CA SER A 136 6.57 -11.15 -12.38
C SER A 136 7.44 -10.63 -11.24
N LEU A 137 6.84 -10.17 -10.15
CA LEU A 137 7.60 -9.70 -8.99
C LEU A 137 6.96 -10.16 -7.68
N ASN A 138 7.29 -11.36 -7.19
CA ASN A 138 7.57 -11.60 -5.77
C ASN A 138 8.26 -12.97 -5.51
N PRO A 139 9.39 -13.01 -4.76
CA PRO A 139 10.03 -14.23 -4.22
C PRO A 139 9.23 -15.06 -3.18
N ASN A 140 8.06 -14.61 -2.68
CA ASN A 140 7.32 -15.28 -1.58
C ASN A 140 6.03 -16.03 -2.01
N GLY A 141 5.83 -16.24 -3.31
CA GLY A 141 4.77 -17.10 -3.84
C GLY A 141 3.35 -16.50 -3.83
N ASP A 142 3.20 -15.21 -3.53
CA ASP A 142 1.98 -14.46 -3.79
C ASP A 142 2.01 -13.99 -5.24
N TYR A 143 1.07 -14.49 -6.04
CA TYR A 143 0.98 -14.14 -7.45
C TYR A 143 0.71 -12.63 -7.56
N PRO A 144 1.55 -11.87 -8.26
CA PRO A 144 1.30 -10.45 -8.45
C PRO A 144 -0.04 -10.29 -9.17
N THR A 145 -0.94 -9.58 -8.52
CA THR A 145 -2.18 -9.10 -9.12
C THR A 145 -1.79 -8.21 -10.29
N SER A 146 -2.22 -8.55 -11.51
CA SER A 146 -2.00 -7.59 -12.60
C SER A 146 -2.98 -6.43 -12.42
N HIS A 147 -2.52 -5.21 -12.70
CA HIS A 147 -3.40 -4.04 -12.72
C HIS A 147 -4.59 -4.21 -13.68
N GLU A 148 -4.50 -5.12 -14.67
CA GLU A 148 -5.59 -5.41 -15.60
C GLU A 148 -6.65 -6.37 -15.03
N CYS A 149 -6.41 -6.95 -13.85
CA CYS A 149 -7.36 -7.79 -13.12
C CYS A 149 -7.76 -7.11 -11.80
N PRO A 150 -8.45 -5.96 -11.82
CA PRO A 150 -8.77 -5.21 -10.60
C PRO A 150 -9.87 -5.89 -9.77
N PRO A 151 -9.99 -5.54 -8.47
CA PRO A 151 -11.16 -5.87 -7.67
C PRO A 151 -12.45 -5.25 -8.26
N PRO A 152 -13.64 -5.70 -7.81
CA PRO A 152 -14.92 -5.06 -8.17
C PRO A 152 -14.92 -3.54 -7.97
N SER A 153 -15.32 -2.78 -8.99
CA SER A 153 -15.33 -1.31 -8.95
C SER A 153 -16.25 -0.71 -7.89
N SER A 154 -17.26 -1.45 -7.42
CA SER A 154 -18.10 -1.04 -6.28
C SER A 154 -17.34 -0.96 -4.95
N LEU A 155 -16.13 -1.53 -4.88
CA LEU A 155 -15.23 -1.47 -3.72
C LEU A 155 -14.17 -0.39 -3.86
N ALA A 156 -14.18 0.38 -4.97
CA ALA A 156 -13.29 1.51 -5.15
C ALA A 156 -13.66 2.61 -4.15
N ILE A 157 -12.67 3.03 -3.37
CA ILE A 157 -12.83 4.03 -2.29
C ILE A 157 -12.13 5.35 -2.62
N GLY A 158 -11.48 5.44 -3.78
CA GLY A 158 -10.86 6.66 -4.30
C GLY A 158 -9.64 6.34 -5.14
N SER A 159 -8.88 7.37 -5.48
CA SER A 159 -7.54 7.22 -6.02
C SER A 159 -6.53 7.85 -5.08
N LEU A 160 -5.39 7.19 -4.93
CA LEU A 160 -4.26 7.71 -4.19
C LEU A 160 -3.16 8.01 -5.20
N GLY A 161 -3.01 9.29 -5.55
CA GLY A 161 -1.88 9.73 -6.36
C GLY A 161 -0.64 9.76 -5.48
N ILE A 162 0.31 8.86 -5.73
CA ILE A 162 1.63 8.88 -5.10
C ILE A 162 2.65 9.20 -6.19
N ALA A 163 3.39 10.28 -6.00
CA ALA A 163 4.58 10.55 -6.78
C ALA A 163 5.76 9.87 -6.10
N PHE A 164 6.33 8.85 -6.75
CA PHE A 164 7.56 8.22 -6.28
C PHE A 164 8.75 8.98 -6.84
N LEU A 165 9.67 9.37 -5.96
CA LEU A 165 11.00 9.85 -6.35
C LEU A 165 11.97 8.70 -6.12
N LEU A 166 12.17 7.90 -7.15
CA LEU A 166 12.95 6.67 -7.08
C LEU A 166 14.43 6.98 -7.25
N ASP A 167 15.27 6.49 -6.33
CA ASP A 167 16.72 6.62 -6.36
C ASP A 167 17.39 5.23 -6.27
N THR A 168 18.57 5.10 -6.87
CA THR A 168 19.37 3.86 -6.86
C THR A 168 20.41 3.83 -5.74
N GLY A 169 20.52 4.90 -4.96
CA GLY A 169 21.37 5.07 -3.80
C GLY A 169 20.65 4.81 -2.48
N THR A 170 21.29 5.22 -1.38
CA THR A 170 20.70 5.14 -0.05
C THR A 170 19.90 6.39 0.26
N LEU A 171 18.61 6.23 0.48
CA LEU A 171 17.73 7.29 0.96
C LEU A 171 17.60 7.21 2.48
N THR A 172 17.64 8.37 3.13
CA THR A 172 17.42 8.48 4.58
C THR A 172 16.44 9.61 4.83
N ASN A 173 15.37 9.31 5.57
CA ASN A 173 14.44 10.31 6.06
C ASN A 173 14.43 10.25 7.60
N THR A 174 14.59 11.39 8.25
CA THR A 174 14.55 11.49 9.71
C THR A 174 13.40 12.38 10.12
N ALA A 175 12.60 11.87 11.04
CA ALA A 175 11.41 12.55 11.51
C ALA A 175 11.76 13.79 12.34
N ILE A 176 10.82 14.74 12.36
CA ILE A 176 10.93 15.99 13.10
C ILE A 176 9.87 15.99 14.21
N ASP A 177 10.27 16.45 15.39
CA ASP A 177 9.34 16.72 16.48
C ASP A 177 8.70 18.10 16.25
N VAL A 178 7.42 18.13 15.91
CA VAL A 178 6.65 19.37 15.72
C VAL A 178 6.21 19.86 17.10
N PRO A 179 6.75 20.99 17.59
CA PRO A 179 6.37 21.52 18.89
C PRO A 179 4.94 22.06 18.87
N GLY A 180 4.25 21.95 20.00
CA GLY A 180 2.93 22.52 20.19
C GLY A 180 2.54 22.56 21.67
N GLY A 181 1.39 23.16 21.97
CA GLY A 181 0.81 23.11 23.31
C GLY A 181 0.29 21.70 23.67
N PRO A 182 -0.33 21.54 24.85
CA PRO A 182 -1.01 20.29 25.22
C PRO A 182 -2.07 19.92 24.17
N GLY A 183 -1.92 18.75 23.53
CA GLY A 183 -2.81 18.28 22.47
C GLY A 183 -2.58 18.91 21.09
N VAL A 184 -1.46 19.61 20.86
CA VAL A 184 -1.18 20.31 19.58
C VAL A 184 0.22 20.11 19.02
N GLY A 185 1.09 19.36 19.70
CA GLY A 185 2.42 18.94 19.18
C GLY A 185 2.41 17.47 18.76
N GLN A 186 3.35 17.06 17.92
CA GLN A 186 3.54 15.66 17.56
C GLN A 186 5.02 15.34 17.37
N ALA A 187 5.50 14.30 18.06
CA ALA A 187 6.84 13.78 17.89
C ALA A 187 6.93 12.90 16.64
N ASN A 188 8.14 12.73 16.11
CA ASN A 188 8.47 11.82 15.01
C ASN A 188 7.53 11.94 13.80
N VAL A 189 7.38 13.17 13.27
CA VAL A 189 6.64 13.46 12.05
C VAL A 189 7.57 13.37 10.83
N PHE A 190 7.30 12.42 9.94
CA PHE A 190 7.90 12.32 8.61
C PHE A 190 7.08 13.09 7.57
N CYS A 191 5.74 12.97 7.66
CA CYS A 191 4.83 13.46 6.64
C CYS A 191 3.87 14.51 7.18
N GLY A 192 4.15 15.78 6.93
CA GLY A 192 3.34 16.87 7.46
C GLY A 192 2.07 17.13 6.65
N TYR A 193 0.92 17.00 7.32
CA TYR A 193 -0.37 17.51 6.88
C TYR A 193 -1.02 18.34 7.99
N CYS A 194 -1.74 19.39 7.62
CA CYS A 194 -2.45 20.20 8.60
C CYS A 194 -3.61 19.41 9.22
N LYS A 195 -3.63 19.33 10.55
CA LYS A 195 -4.58 18.53 11.32
C LYS A 195 -5.15 19.30 12.50
N ASN A 196 -6.31 18.85 12.96
CA ASN A 196 -6.89 19.25 14.23
C ASN A 196 -6.21 18.45 15.34
N GLY A 197 -5.53 19.13 16.27
CA GLY A 197 -4.80 18.46 17.35
C GLY A 197 -5.68 17.72 18.35
N THR A 198 -6.95 18.08 18.45
CA THR A 198 -7.91 17.44 19.37
C THR A 198 -8.59 16.24 18.74
N THR A 199 -9.04 16.35 17.49
CA THR A 199 -9.86 15.30 16.82
C THR A 199 -9.05 14.40 15.89
N ASN A 200 -7.76 14.69 15.64
CA ASN A 200 -6.92 14.05 14.63
C ASN A 200 -7.52 14.04 13.21
N GLN A 201 -8.45 14.95 12.92
CA GLN A 201 -8.96 15.15 11.57
C GLN A 201 -7.97 15.97 10.75
N PHE A 202 -7.85 15.69 9.46
CA PHE A 202 -6.95 16.40 8.56
C PHE A 202 -7.69 17.46 7.74
N ALA A 203 -7.03 18.59 7.51
CA ALA A 203 -7.57 19.69 6.73
C ALA A 203 -7.75 19.26 5.28
N ARG A 204 -8.86 19.69 4.69
CA ARG A 204 -9.16 19.42 3.29
C ARG A 204 -9.71 20.67 2.63
N LYS A 205 -8.96 21.22 1.68
CA LYS A 205 -9.23 22.54 1.10
C LYS A 205 -9.06 22.55 -0.40
N CYS A 206 -9.74 23.49 -1.06
CA CYS A 206 -9.59 23.69 -2.49
C CYS A 206 -8.13 24.03 -2.82
N GLY A 207 -7.54 23.27 -3.75
CA GLY A 207 -6.15 23.41 -4.17
C GLY A 207 -5.11 22.91 -3.16
N GLY A 208 -5.52 22.36 -2.01
CA GLY A 208 -4.58 21.88 -0.98
C GLY A 208 -3.79 23.00 -0.30
N VAL A 209 -4.26 24.24 -0.40
CA VAL A 209 -3.63 25.39 0.24
C VAL A 209 -4.34 25.74 1.55
N SER A 210 -3.58 26.15 2.57
CA SER A 210 -4.11 26.40 3.91
C SER A 210 -5.15 27.53 3.97
N SER A 211 -5.06 28.51 3.08
CA SER A 211 -6.03 29.60 2.93
C SER A 211 -7.23 29.28 2.04
N GLY A 212 -7.29 28.07 1.46
CA GLY A 212 -8.37 27.68 0.56
C GLY A 212 -9.71 27.50 1.28
N SER A 213 -10.80 27.58 0.54
CA SER A 213 -12.13 27.21 1.03
C SER A 213 -12.18 25.72 1.38
N ASP A 214 -12.96 25.37 2.40
CA ASP A 214 -13.23 23.97 2.73
C ASP A 214 -14.05 23.29 1.63
N CYS A 215 -13.83 21.99 1.43
CA CYS A 215 -14.48 21.22 0.37
C CYS A 215 -14.67 19.76 0.79
N THR A 216 -15.69 19.09 0.21
CA THR A 216 -16.18 17.76 0.65
C THR A 216 -16.36 16.73 -0.47
N CYS A 217 -16.01 17.06 -1.72
CA CYS A 217 -16.12 16.17 -2.89
C CYS A 217 -15.16 14.95 -2.79
N THR A 218 -14.85 14.21 -3.85
CA THR A 218 -13.79 13.17 -3.79
C THR A 218 -12.40 13.81 -3.86
N VAL A 219 -11.41 13.27 -3.14
CA VAL A 219 -10.04 13.81 -3.14
C VAL A 219 -9.41 13.62 -4.52
N GLY A 220 -8.63 14.59 -4.98
CA GLY A 220 -7.88 14.47 -6.23
C GLY A 220 -8.71 14.57 -7.51
N THR A 221 -10.04 14.62 -7.42
CA THR A 221 -10.94 14.80 -8.56
C THR A 221 -11.34 16.25 -8.76
N ALA A 222 -11.80 16.57 -9.98
CA ALA A 222 -12.47 17.83 -10.26
C ALA A 222 -13.61 18.07 -9.24
N CYS A 223 -13.58 19.22 -8.58
CA CYS A 223 -14.49 19.56 -7.50
C CYS A 223 -15.28 20.82 -7.86
N THR A 224 -15.94 20.82 -9.02
CA THR A 224 -16.72 21.96 -9.50
C THR A 224 -18.19 21.85 -9.07
N PRO A 225 -18.87 22.94 -8.68
CA PRO A 225 -18.39 24.33 -8.61
C PRO A 225 -17.69 24.71 -7.29
N SER A 226 -17.59 23.78 -6.33
CA SER A 226 -17.11 24.04 -4.97
C SER A 226 -15.68 24.59 -4.89
N CYS A 227 -14.83 24.16 -5.82
CA CYS A 227 -13.47 24.66 -6.01
C CYS A 227 -13.35 25.26 -7.41
N ALA A 228 -13.12 26.58 -7.47
CA ALA A 228 -12.68 27.21 -8.70
C ALA A 228 -11.25 26.74 -9.05
N PRO A 229 -10.90 26.58 -10.33
CA PRO A 229 -9.51 26.41 -10.75
C PRO A 229 -8.66 27.57 -10.21
N GLY A 230 -7.57 27.24 -9.51
CA GLY A 230 -6.65 28.24 -8.99
C GLY A 230 -5.65 28.70 -10.07
N PRO A 231 -4.87 29.76 -9.82
CA PRO A 231 -3.76 30.12 -10.69
C PRO A 231 -2.77 28.94 -10.77
N GLY A 232 -2.61 28.36 -11.96
CA GLY A 232 -1.67 27.24 -12.21
C GLY A 232 -2.26 25.83 -12.15
N THR A 233 -3.57 25.65 -11.93
CA THR A 233 -4.22 24.33 -12.03
C THR A 233 -5.38 24.35 -13.01
N THR A 234 -5.48 23.32 -13.86
CA THR A 234 -6.55 23.20 -14.87
C THR A 234 -7.88 22.67 -14.30
N THR A 235 -7.88 22.23 -13.04
CA THR A 235 -9.05 21.64 -12.38
C THR A 235 -9.04 22.02 -10.90
N GLY A 236 -10.09 22.70 -10.41
CA GLY A 236 -10.25 22.98 -8.99
C GLY A 236 -10.48 21.67 -8.25
N ALA A 237 -9.46 21.13 -7.59
CA ALA A 237 -9.53 19.87 -6.85
C ALA A 237 -9.55 20.13 -5.35
N CYS A 238 -10.16 19.21 -4.61
CA CYS A 238 -10.16 19.24 -3.16
C CYS A 238 -9.05 18.32 -2.64
N LEU A 239 -8.02 18.91 -2.04
CA LEU A 239 -6.78 18.22 -1.70
C LEU A 239 -6.46 18.38 -0.21
N PRO A 240 -5.66 17.46 0.36
CA PRO A 240 -5.06 17.65 1.67
C PRO A 240 -4.19 18.89 1.70
N VAL A 241 -4.17 19.57 2.84
CA VAL A 241 -3.24 20.69 3.07
C VAL A 241 -1.94 20.12 3.61
N THR A 242 -0.87 20.19 2.82
CA THR A 242 0.47 19.78 3.25
C THR A 242 1.10 20.82 4.15
N CYS A 243 2.01 20.38 5.02
CA CYS A 243 2.88 21.24 5.80
C CYS A 243 4.27 20.63 5.87
N ASN A 244 5.28 21.47 6.03
CA ASN A 244 6.63 21.00 6.29
C ASN A 244 6.83 20.88 7.82
N PRO A 245 7.09 19.68 8.36
CA PRO A 245 7.35 19.51 9.79
C PRO A 245 8.50 20.39 10.31
N ALA A 246 9.48 20.74 9.46
CA ALA A 246 10.57 21.65 9.81
C ALA A 246 10.11 23.09 10.06
N ASN A 247 8.98 23.50 9.48
CA ASN A 247 8.35 24.79 9.72
C ASN A 247 7.43 24.77 10.95
N GLY A 248 7.27 23.61 11.60
CA GLY A 248 6.33 23.43 12.68
C GLY A 248 4.89 23.72 12.24
N ASN A 249 4.13 24.43 13.07
CA ASN A 249 2.72 24.73 12.82
C ASN A 249 2.48 25.95 11.90
N THR A 250 3.52 26.62 11.41
CA THR A 250 3.36 27.89 10.67
C THR A 250 2.59 27.72 9.36
N ASP A 251 2.82 26.61 8.66
CA ASP A 251 2.19 26.32 7.37
C ASP A 251 0.67 26.11 7.51
N CYS A 252 0.22 25.74 8.71
CA CYS A 252 -1.17 25.43 9.03
C CYS A 252 -1.95 26.59 9.67
N THR A 253 -1.31 27.73 9.89
CA THR A 253 -1.93 28.90 10.55
C THR A 253 -3.23 29.36 9.89
N ALA A 254 -3.28 29.38 8.55
CA ALA A 254 -4.47 29.76 7.79
C ALA A 254 -5.52 28.64 7.69
N ALA A 255 -5.17 27.40 8.04
CA ALA A 255 -6.09 26.26 7.99
C ALA A 255 -6.95 26.22 9.27
N ILE A 256 -7.92 27.13 9.41
CA ILE A 256 -8.79 27.25 10.59
C ILE A 256 -9.44 25.89 10.94
N GLY A 257 -9.52 25.57 12.24
CA GLY A 257 -9.82 24.22 12.76
C GLY A 257 -8.71 23.15 12.66
N HIS A 258 -7.61 23.38 11.91
CA HIS A 258 -6.54 22.42 11.64
C HIS A 258 -5.12 23.03 11.70
N GLN A 259 -4.78 23.75 12.78
CA GLN A 259 -3.52 24.52 12.85
C GLN A 259 -2.28 23.69 13.24
N GLN A 260 -2.38 22.37 13.38
CA GLN A 260 -1.24 21.54 13.72
C GLN A 260 -0.63 20.91 12.49
N CYS A 261 0.69 20.97 12.33
CA CYS A 261 1.39 20.15 11.36
C CYS A 261 1.65 18.76 11.95
N GLY A 262 1.22 17.71 11.26
CA GLY A 262 1.42 16.36 11.74
C GLY A 262 1.01 15.28 10.77
N GLN A 263 1.19 14.04 11.20
CA GLN A 263 0.71 12.83 10.52
C GLN A 263 -0.27 12.11 11.44
N ARG A 264 -0.81 10.95 11.03
CA ARG A 264 -1.82 10.25 11.81
C ARG A 264 -1.31 9.85 13.19
N THR A 265 -0.28 9.01 13.26
CA THR A 265 0.40 8.64 14.51
C THR A 265 1.89 8.93 14.48
N SER A 266 2.53 9.01 15.65
CA SER A 266 3.97 9.30 15.77
C SER A 266 4.81 8.11 15.29
N GLY A 267 5.82 8.35 14.44
CA GLY A 267 6.74 7.32 13.97
C GLY A 267 6.48 6.89 12.52
N ALA A 268 7.17 5.84 12.07
CA ALA A 268 7.01 5.30 10.72
C ALA A 268 6.23 3.98 10.74
N PHE A 269 5.37 3.81 9.72
CA PHE A 269 4.66 2.59 9.34
C PHE A 269 3.67 2.00 10.36
N THR A 270 3.72 2.36 11.64
CA THR A 270 2.80 1.85 12.67
C THR A 270 2.69 2.76 13.89
N ASN A 271 1.70 2.47 14.73
CA ASN A 271 1.53 3.01 16.07
C ASN A 271 2.32 2.28 17.18
N THR A 272 2.98 1.15 16.87
CA THR A 272 3.67 0.29 17.86
C THR A 272 5.18 0.51 17.90
N ALA A 273 5.78 1.03 16.82
CA ALA A 273 7.20 1.31 16.73
C ALA A 273 7.45 2.80 16.42
N VAL A 274 8.06 3.53 17.35
CA VAL A 274 8.41 4.95 17.20
C VAL A 274 9.73 5.11 16.41
N ALA A 275 9.77 4.50 15.22
CA ALA A 275 10.90 4.65 14.33
C ALA A 275 11.09 6.14 13.99
N ARG A 276 12.30 6.65 14.24
CA ARG A 276 12.65 8.06 13.99
C ARG A 276 13.35 8.26 12.66
N THR A 277 13.88 7.20 12.09
CA THR A 277 14.63 7.24 10.84
C THR A 277 14.20 6.08 9.96
N ILE A 278 13.88 6.38 8.70
CA ILE A 278 13.68 5.40 7.63
C ILE A 278 14.94 5.42 6.78
N VAL A 279 15.49 4.25 6.50
CA VAL A 279 16.62 4.07 5.59
C VAL A 279 16.21 3.05 4.54
N GLU A 280 16.30 3.44 3.28
CA GLU A 280 16.17 2.52 2.15
C GLU A 280 17.47 2.50 1.35
N THR A 281 17.91 1.31 0.96
CA THR A 281 19.15 1.13 0.20
C THR A 281 18.83 0.59 -1.18
N GLY A 282 18.98 1.45 -2.19
CA GLY A 282 18.94 1.05 -3.59
C GLY A 282 20.25 0.42 -4.06
N ALA A 283 20.22 -0.04 -5.30
CA ALA A 283 21.40 -0.54 -6.01
C ALA A 283 21.35 -0.11 -7.48
N SER A 284 22.34 0.67 -7.92
CA SER A 284 22.51 1.03 -9.32
C SER A 284 22.87 -0.20 -10.17
N ALA A 285 22.39 -0.24 -11.41
CA ALA A 285 22.81 -1.25 -12.39
C ALA A 285 24.27 -1.02 -12.81
N THR A 286 25.20 -1.64 -12.10
CA THR A 286 26.64 -1.48 -12.34
C THR A 286 27.10 -2.33 -13.53
N GLY A 287 27.81 -1.71 -14.48
CA GLY A 287 28.37 -2.41 -15.64
C GLY A 287 27.43 -2.54 -16.84
N VAL A 288 26.39 -1.69 -16.94
CA VAL A 288 25.53 -1.63 -18.13
C VAL A 288 26.35 -1.19 -19.35
N THR A 289 26.16 -1.89 -20.47
CA THR A 289 26.80 -1.60 -21.76
C THR A 289 25.74 -1.45 -22.84
N VAL A 290 25.97 -0.57 -23.83
CA VAL A 290 25.04 -0.36 -24.95
C VAL A 290 24.92 -1.64 -25.77
N GLY A 291 23.69 -2.14 -25.95
CA GLY A 291 23.41 -3.44 -26.59
C GLY A 291 23.84 -4.66 -25.77
N GLY A 292 24.31 -4.46 -24.52
CA GLY A 292 24.68 -5.52 -23.59
C GLY A 292 23.47 -6.17 -22.93
N ALA A 293 23.70 -7.24 -22.16
CA ALA A 293 22.64 -7.90 -21.41
C ALA A 293 22.06 -6.98 -20.31
N PRO A 294 20.77 -7.11 -19.95
CA PRO A 294 20.18 -6.39 -18.82
C PRO A 294 20.94 -6.67 -17.51
N VAL A 295 21.13 -5.64 -16.69
CA VAL A 295 21.82 -5.71 -15.40
C VAL A 295 20.85 -5.36 -14.28
N ALA A 296 20.88 -6.13 -13.18
CA ALA A 296 19.99 -5.91 -12.04
C ALA A 296 20.16 -4.52 -11.40
N SER A 297 19.05 -3.92 -11.00
CA SER A 297 18.99 -2.65 -10.26
C SER A 297 17.89 -2.73 -9.21
N THR A 298 18.06 -1.96 -8.13
CA THR A 298 17.04 -1.72 -7.12
C THR A 298 16.85 -0.22 -6.98
N LEU A 299 15.62 0.22 -7.23
CA LEU A 299 15.22 1.61 -7.02
C LEU A 299 14.42 1.68 -5.72
N VAL A 300 14.70 2.68 -4.90
CA VAL A 300 14.04 2.88 -3.60
C VAL A 300 13.43 4.27 -3.50
N SER A 301 12.40 4.44 -2.69
CA SER A 301 11.75 5.74 -2.45
C SER A 301 11.04 5.76 -1.10
N ILE A 302 11.33 6.79 -0.31
CA ILE A 302 10.54 7.17 0.86
C ILE A 302 9.63 8.32 0.45
N PHE A 303 8.33 8.20 0.69
CA PHE A 303 7.32 9.18 0.24
C PHE A 303 6.24 9.40 1.31
N CYS A 304 5.39 10.39 1.09
CA CYS A 304 4.28 10.69 1.98
C CYS A 304 2.96 10.29 1.36
N ILE A 305 2.20 9.47 2.09
CA ILE A 305 0.87 9.07 1.70
C ILE A 305 -0.13 10.06 2.31
N PRO A 306 -0.94 10.76 1.50
CA PRO A 306 -1.96 11.66 2.01
C PRO A 306 -3.13 10.89 2.69
N PRO A 307 -3.96 11.58 3.50
CA PRO A 307 -5.20 10.98 4.00
C PRO A 307 -6.12 10.60 2.84
N SER A 308 -6.77 9.44 2.95
CA SER A 308 -7.86 9.06 2.05
C SER A 308 -9.19 9.69 2.45
N TYR A 309 -9.30 10.17 3.71
CA TYR A 309 -10.53 10.63 4.37
C TYR A 309 -11.60 9.53 4.52
N ASN A 310 -11.20 8.28 4.39
CA ASN A 310 -11.99 7.13 4.79
C ASN A 310 -11.44 6.61 6.12
N LEU A 311 -12.26 6.64 7.17
CA LEU A 311 -11.82 6.28 8.53
C LEU A 311 -11.25 4.87 8.64
N LEU A 312 -11.80 3.89 7.90
CA LEU A 312 -11.33 2.51 7.97
C LEU A 312 -9.96 2.37 7.29
N VAL A 313 -9.80 3.01 6.15
CA VAL A 313 -8.56 2.99 5.35
C VAL A 313 -7.46 3.73 6.07
N ASP A 314 -7.74 4.95 6.49
CA ASP A 314 -6.79 5.78 7.23
C ASP A 314 -6.42 5.10 8.56
N SER A 315 -7.34 4.33 9.17
CA SER A 315 -7.02 3.56 10.36
C SER A 315 -6.22 2.30 10.11
N ALA A 316 -6.48 1.59 9.03
CA ALA A 316 -5.76 0.36 8.70
C ALA A 316 -4.34 0.66 8.17
N GLY A 317 -4.20 1.67 7.32
CA GLY A 317 -2.91 2.07 6.73
C GLY A 317 -2.14 3.14 7.51
N ASP A 318 -2.69 3.57 8.64
CA ASP A 318 -2.19 4.69 9.45
C ASP A 318 -1.96 6.00 8.66
N LEU A 319 -2.95 6.40 7.85
CA LEU A 319 -2.83 7.51 6.90
C LEU A 319 -3.38 8.84 7.44
N PRO A 320 -2.70 9.98 7.18
CA PRO A 320 -1.47 10.10 6.43
C PRO A 320 -0.25 9.65 7.23
N GLY A 321 0.75 9.15 6.52
CA GLY A 321 1.99 8.65 7.10
C GLY A 321 3.06 8.41 6.02
N PRO A 322 4.28 8.06 6.43
CA PRO A 322 5.33 7.71 5.49
C PRO A 322 5.05 6.37 4.81
N GLY A 323 5.35 6.30 3.51
CA GLY A 323 5.46 5.10 2.71
C GLY A 323 6.92 4.86 2.29
N ALA A 324 7.23 3.61 1.98
CA ALA A 324 8.54 3.14 1.54
C ALA A 324 8.31 2.09 0.45
N VAL A 325 9.14 2.09 -0.59
CA VAL A 325 9.04 1.12 -1.68
C VAL A 325 10.43 0.76 -2.20
N ALA A 326 10.63 -0.53 -2.48
CA ALA A 326 11.77 -1.02 -3.23
C ALA A 326 11.27 -1.71 -4.51
N LEU A 327 11.71 -1.21 -5.66
CA LEU A 327 11.43 -1.76 -6.98
C LEU A 327 12.68 -2.48 -7.50
N PHE A 328 12.56 -3.80 -7.66
CA PHE A 328 13.61 -4.64 -8.23
C PHE A 328 13.38 -4.78 -9.74
N GLY A 329 14.43 -4.60 -10.52
CA GLY A 329 14.34 -4.72 -11.96
C GLY A 329 15.69 -4.92 -12.63
N ASN A 330 15.70 -4.85 -13.96
CA ASN A 330 16.92 -4.84 -14.74
C ASN A 330 16.97 -3.56 -15.59
N ALA A 331 18.12 -2.91 -15.65
CA ALA A 331 18.39 -1.81 -16.55
C ALA A 331 19.20 -2.31 -17.77
N GLN A 332 18.88 -1.79 -18.95
CA GLN A 332 19.60 -2.08 -20.18
C GLN A 332 19.66 -0.81 -21.02
N LEU A 333 20.82 -0.53 -21.63
CA LEU A 333 20.94 0.50 -22.65
C LEU A 333 20.69 -0.15 -24.02
N LEU A 334 19.56 0.21 -24.63
CA LEU A 334 19.21 -0.21 -25.98
C LEU A 334 20.02 0.62 -27.01
N PRO A 335 20.37 0.05 -28.17
CA PRO A 335 21.10 0.73 -29.24
C PRO A 335 20.30 1.84 -29.93
#